data_AF-A0A3Q2DG57-F1
#
_entry.id   AF-A0A3Q2DG57-F1
#
_cell.length_a   1.000
_cell.length_b   1.000
_cell.length_c   1.000
_cell.angle_alpha   90.00
_cell.angle_beta   90.00
_cell.angle_gamma   90.00
#
_symmetry.space_group_name_H-M   'P 1'
#
loop_
_entity.id
_entity.type
_entity.pdbx_description
1 polymer ?
#
loop_
_entity_poly.entity_id
_entity_poly.type
_entity_poly.pdbx_seq_one_letter_code
_entity_poly.pdbx_strand_id
1 'polypeptide(L)'
;MSLLLDNQFKELPADKSVDTKTFLDNVSSLPSFFDCFGSSVFSIIKKDLNGNITKIKAVYVQDPAKYATLQNILEAEREAHKEWPKVGATLLLFSYLIQALLCPNKKIAALYASPYRSDFLKALSKGEEVKEEDCMANLRTFLVNYTATVDAIYEMYTNLNAELDYTV
;
A
#
# COMPACT_ATOMS: atom_id res chain seq x y z
N MET A 1 -4.24 -3.50 20.25
CA MET A 1 -3.94 -2.61 19.10
C MET A 1 -3.75 -3.46 17.85
N SER A 2 -4.77 -3.53 17.00
CA SER A 2 -4.68 -4.26 15.74
C SER A 2 -3.82 -3.48 14.75
N LEU A 3 -3.02 -4.20 13.96
CA LEU A 3 -2.05 -3.65 13.01
C LEU A 3 -2.67 -2.64 12.01
N LEU A 4 -3.96 -2.79 11.73
CA LEU A 4 -4.71 -1.99 10.77
C LEU A 4 -5.54 -0.88 11.40
N LEU A 5 -5.92 -1.00 12.68
CA LEU A 5 -6.78 -0.02 13.35
C LEU A 5 -6.07 1.30 13.59
N ASP A 6 -4.77 1.26 13.86
CA ASP A 6 -4.00 2.46 14.19
C ASP A 6 -3.58 3.26 12.94
N ASN A 7 -3.67 2.67 11.73
CA ASN A 7 -3.15 3.25 10.47
C ASN A 7 -4.16 3.16 9.32
N GLN A 8 -5.39 3.62 9.56
CA GLN A 8 -6.43 3.67 8.53
C GLN A 8 -6.12 4.74 7.48
N PHE A 9 -6.25 4.38 6.21
CA PHE A 9 -6.31 5.38 5.14
C PHE A 9 -7.55 6.24 5.36
N LYS A 10 -7.38 7.56 5.25
CA LYS A 10 -8.49 8.51 5.28
C LYS A 10 -9.15 8.57 3.92
N GLU A 11 -10.40 9.01 3.91
CA GLU A 11 -11.08 9.36 2.66
C GLU A 11 -10.27 10.46 1.95
N LEU A 12 -10.13 10.31 0.64
CA LEU A 12 -9.42 11.29 -0.17
C LEU A 12 -10.22 12.61 -0.24
N PRO A 13 -9.52 13.76 -0.33
CA PRO A 13 -10.15 15.02 -0.66
C PRO A 13 -10.77 15.01 -2.08
N ALA A 14 -11.66 15.96 -2.36
CA ALA A 14 -12.38 16.04 -3.64
C ALA A 14 -11.45 16.22 -4.86
N ASP A 15 -10.26 16.80 -4.66
CA ASP A 15 -9.24 16.97 -5.68
C ASP A 15 -8.33 15.74 -5.85
N LYS A 16 -8.58 14.67 -5.08
CA LYS A 16 -7.77 13.43 -5.04
C LYS A 16 -6.28 13.69 -4.72
N SER A 17 -5.96 14.81 -4.08
CA SER A 17 -4.61 15.09 -3.61
C SER A 17 -4.20 14.10 -2.52
N VAL A 18 -2.95 13.65 -2.57
CA VAL A 18 -2.42 12.69 -1.59
C VAL A 18 -1.30 13.36 -0.82
N ASP A 19 -1.58 13.75 0.43
CA ASP A 19 -0.59 14.31 1.35
C ASP A 19 0.52 13.29 1.60
N THR A 20 1.76 13.67 1.29
CA THR A 20 2.91 12.76 1.33
C THR A 20 3.18 12.24 2.73
N LYS A 21 3.07 13.09 3.74
CA LYS A 21 3.35 12.71 5.13
C LYS A 21 2.34 11.67 5.60
N THR A 22 1.06 11.96 5.46
CA THR A 22 -0.05 11.07 5.83
C THR A 22 0.04 9.76 5.05
N PHE A 23 0.36 9.83 3.76
CA PHE A 23 0.58 8.64 2.96
C PHE A 23 1.72 7.79 3.51
N LEU A 24 2.90 8.37 3.74
CA LEU A 24 4.07 7.69 4.28
C LEU A 24 3.82 7.06 5.66
N ASP A 25 3.14 7.77 6.55
CA ASP A 25 2.78 7.26 7.87
C ASP A 25 1.86 6.04 7.76
N ASN A 26 0.84 6.11 6.89
CA ASN A 26 -0.07 4.99 6.65
C ASN A 26 0.63 3.79 6.01
N VAL A 27 1.44 4.01 4.95
CA VAL A 27 2.10 2.90 4.24
C VAL A 27 3.23 2.27 5.03
N SER A 28 3.82 2.97 6.01
CA SER A 28 4.92 2.45 6.84
C SER A 28 4.51 1.26 7.71
N SER A 29 3.22 1.08 7.98
CA SER A 29 2.68 -0.05 8.74
C SER A 29 2.36 -1.29 7.89
N LEU A 30 2.27 -1.13 6.57
CA LEU A 30 1.92 -2.20 5.63
C LEU A 30 2.95 -3.32 5.55
N PRO A 31 4.27 -3.07 5.59
CA PRO A 31 5.27 -4.13 5.60
C PRO A 31 5.06 -5.15 6.73
N SER A 32 4.59 -4.72 7.91
CA SER A 32 4.27 -5.63 9.02
C SER A 32 2.95 -6.40 8.85
N PHE A 33 2.04 -5.91 8.02
CA PHE A 33 0.84 -6.69 7.67
C PHE A 33 1.20 -7.97 6.91
N PHE A 34 2.28 -7.96 6.11
CA PHE A 34 2.77 -9.16 5.43
C PHE A 34 3.29 -10.25 6.37
N ASP A 35 3.68 -9.89 7.59
CA ASP A 35 4.10 -10.86 8.59
C ASP A 35 2.91 -11.73 9.05
N CYS A 36 1.68 -11.26 8.87
CA CYS A 36 0.46 -12.01 9.18
C CYS A 36 0.21 -13.18 8.20
N PHE A 37 0.94 -13.23 7.08
CA PHE A 37 0.79 -14.30 6.08
C PHE A 37 1.64 -15.53 6.40
N GLY A 38 2.63 -15.42 7.29
CA GLY A 38 3.45 -16.55 7.75
C GLY A 38 4.35 -17.20 6.69
N SER A 39 4.27 -16.83 5.42
CA SER A 39 5.08 -17.40 4.33
C SER A 39 6.25 -16.50 3.96
N SER A 40 7.42 -17.13 3.77
CA SER A 40 8.65 -16.47 3.34
C SER A 40 8.54 -15.87 1.94
N VAL A 41 7.58 -16.29 1.11
CA VAL A 41 7.32 -15.70 -0.23
C VAL A 41 6.96 -14.21 -0.10
N PHE A 42 6.29 -13.82 0.98
CA PHE A 42 5.91 -12.42 1.23
C PHE A 42 7.08 -11.55 1.70
N SER A 43 8.23 -12.13 2.08
CA SER A 43 9.42 -11.37 2.50
C SER A 43 10.02 -10.54 1.36
N ILE A 44 9.90 -11.04 0.12
CA ILE A 44 10.35 -10.34 -1.09
C ILE A 44 9.51 -9.07 -1.27
N ILE A 45 8.18 -9.21 -1.19
CA ILE A 45 7.24 -8.09 -1.33
C ILE A 45 7.44 -7.06 -0.22
N LYS A 46 7.65 -7.53 1.02
CA LYS A 46 7.97 -6.68 2.17
C LYS A 46 9.25 -5.86 1.95
N LYS A 47 10.29 -6.47 1.40
CA LYS A 47 11.58 -5.81 1.13
C LYS A 47 11.43 -4.72 0.07
N ASP A 48 10.72 -5.02 -1.01
CA ASP A 48 10.44 -4.06 -2.08
C ASP A 48 9.62 -2.87 -1.57
N LEU A 49 8.56 -3.12 -0.80
CA LEU A 49 7.75 -2.07 -0.17
C LEU A 49 8.57 -1.17 0.74
N ASN A 50 9.35 -1.75 1.67
CA ASN A 50 10.21 -0.99 2.57
C ASN A 50 11.24 -0.15 1.80
N GLY A 51 11.84 -0.71 0.75
CA GLY A 51 12.78 0.00 -0.11
C GLY A 51 12.13 1.23 -0.77
N ASN A 52 10.91 1.07 -1.28
CA ASN A 52 10.17 2.15 -1.93
C ASN A 52 9.74 3.24 -0.94
N ILE A 53 9.19 2.86 0.21
CA ILE A 53 8.80 3.81 1.28
C ILE A 53 10.03 4.62 1.72
N THR A 54 11.17 3.97 1.89
CA THR A 54 12.42 4.63 2.27
C THR A 54 12.87 5.65 1.22
N LYS A 55 12.76 5.33 -0.07
CA LYS A 55 13.12 6.26 -1.16
C LYS A 55 12.22 7.48 -1.18
N ILE A 56 10.89 7.30 -1.15
CA ILE A 56 9.94 8.43 -1.14
C ILE A 56 10.17 9.31 0.09
N LYS A 57 10.36 8.68 1.26
CA LYS A 57 10.67 9.40 2.50
C LYS A 57 11.97 10.19 2.39
N ALA A 58 13.01 9.63 1.77
CA ALA A 58 14.28 10.31 1.56
C ALA A 58 14.17 11.54 0.64
N VAL A 59 13.24 11.54 -0.33
CA VAL A 59 12.94 12.72 -1.15
C VAL A 59 12.14 13.74 -0.33
N TYR A 60 11.07 13.29 0.34
CA TYR A 60 10.19 14.14 1.15
C TYR A 60 10.95 14.97 2.19
N VAL A 61 11.89 14.35 2.93
CA VAL A 61 12.63 15.04 4.00
C VAL A 61 13.62 16.09 3.50
N GLN A 62 13.94 16.13 2.20
CA GLN A 62 14.82 17.16 1.65
C GLN A 62 14.15 18.54 1.67
N ASP A 63 12.86 18.58 1.36
CA ASP A 63 12.04 19.79 1.40
C ASP A 63 10.55 19.44 1.61
N PRO A 64 10.11 19.25 2.86
CA PRO A 64 8.74 18.85 3.17
C PRO A 64 7.67 19.84 2.68
N ALA A 65 8.03 21.11 2.51
CA ALA A 65 7.12 22.15 2.03
C ALA A 65 6.93 22.05 0.51
N LYS A 66 8.03 21.80 -0.24
CA LYS A 66 7.97 21.53 -1.68
C LYS A 66 7.31 20.19 -1.99
N TYR A 67 7.55 19.17 -1.18
CA TYR A 67 7.08 17.80 -1.37
C TYR A 67 5.83 17.47 -0.53
N ALA A 68 4.92 18.45 -0.38
CA ALA A 68 3.74 18.29 0.47
C ALA A 68 2.78 17.19 -0.04
N THR A 69 2.68 17.03 -1.36
CA THR A 69 1.83 16.00 -1.99
C THR A 69 2.66 15.03 -2.84
N LEU A 70 2.15 13.81 -3.03
CA LEU A 70 2.79 12.84 -3.93
C LEU A 70 2.91 13.40 -5.35
N GLN A 71 1.93 14.18 -5.80
CA GLN A 71 1.98 14.92 -7.05
C GLN A 71 3.26 15.75 -7.16
N ASN A 72 3.60 16.54 -6.13
CA ASN A 72 4.79 17.39 -6.15
C ASN A 72 6.10 16.60 -6.21
N ILE A 73 6.15 15.43 -5.56
CA ILE A 73 7.30 14.52 -5.67
C ILE A 73 7.43 14.04 -7.11
N LEU A 74 6.34 13.58 -7.71
CA LEU A 74 6.33 13.01 -9.05
C LEU A 74 6.67 14.06 -10.12
N GLU A 75 6.13 15.27 -9.99
CA GLU A 75 6.47 16.40 -10.85
C GLU A 75 7.95 16.77 -10.74
N ALA A 76 8.50 16.85 -9.52
CA ALA A 76 9.90 17.19 -9.33
C ALA A 76 10.86 16.10 -9.81
N GLU A 77 10.52 14.82 -9.62
CA GLU A 77 11.31 13.69 -10.11
C GLU A 77 11.27 13.58 -11.63
N ARG A 78 10.13 13.88 -12.26
CA ARG A 78 10.00 13.97 -13.72
C ARG A 78 10.96 14.99 -14.32
N GLU A 79 11.10 16.16 -13.69
CA GLU A 79 12.04 17.19 -14.15
C GLU A 79 13.50 16.80 -13.92
N ALA A 80 13.78 15.92 -12.94
CA ALA A 80 15.13 15.53 -12.54
C ALA A 80 15.67 14.24 -13.22
N HIS A 81 14.80 13.29 -13.57
CA HIS A 81 15.17 11.95 -14.04
C HIS A 81 14.29 11.43 -15.20
N LYS A 82 14.86 10.57 -16.06
CA LYS A 82 14.16 9.89 -17.17
C LYS A 82 13.46 8.59 -16.76
N GLU A 83 13.89 7.95 -15.67
CA GLU A 83 13.37 6.67 -15.21
C GLU A 83 12.70 6.80 -13.83
N TRP A 84 11.50 6.26 -13.71
CA TRP A 84 10.57 6.51 -12.62
C TRP A 84 10.78 5.59 -11.40
N PRO A 85 10.49 6.05 -10.17
CA PRO A 85 10.38 5.16 -9.03
C PRO A 85 9.22 4.18 -9.25
N LYS A 86 9.51 2.88 -9.16
CA LYS A 86 8.57 1.76 -9.32
C LYS A 86 7.52 1.65 -8.20
N VAL A 87 7.25 2.74 -7.50
CA VAL A 87 6.38 2.83 -6.32
C VAL A 87 4.94 2.44 -6.70
N GLY A 88 4.43 2.96 -7.80
CA GLY A 88 3.08 2.62 -8.29
C GLY A 88 2.91 1.11 -8.50
N ALA A 89 3.88 0.46 -9.16
CA ALA A 89 3.81 -0.98 -9.47
C ALA A 89 3.77 -1.84 -8.19
N THR A 90 4.52 -1.48 -7.16
CA THR A 90 4.52 -2.21 -5.88
C THR A 90 3.21 -2.00 -5.10
N LEU A 91 2.62 -0.80 -5.14
CA LEU A 91 1.31 -0.51 -4.53
C LEU A 91 0.17 -1.24 -5.24
N LEU A 92 0.22 -1.39 -6.58
CA LEU A 92 -0.71 -2.27 -7.31
C LEU A 92 -0.54 -3.70 -6.90
N LEU A 93 0.69 -4.20 -6.86
CA LEU A 93 0.92 -5.59 -6.51
C LEU A 93 0.34 -5.88 -5.12
N PHE A 94 0.47 -4.95 -4.17
CA PHE A 94 -0.15 -5.06 -2.86
C PHE A 94 -1.69 -5.00 -2.92
N SER A 95 -2.26 -4.05 -3.67
CA SER A 95 -3.72 -3.95 -3.85
C SER A 95 -4.31 -5.22 -4.48
N TYR A 96 -3.69 -5.70 -5.56
CA TYR A 96 -4.06 -6.96 -6.22
C TYR A 96 -3.91 -8.17 -5.31
N LEU A 97 -2.86 -8.22 -4.50
CA LEU A 97 -2.64 -9.31 -3.55
C LEU A 97 -3.75 -9.33 -2.49
N ILE A 98 -4.06 -8.20 -1.86
CA ILE A 98 -5.14 -8.15 -0.84
C ILE A 98 -6.51 -8.42 -1.47
N GLN A 99 -6.78 -7.88 -2.67
CA GLN A 99 -8.02 -8.18 -3.40
C GLN A 99 -8.13 -9.68 -3.69
N ALA A 100 -7.04 -10.34 -4.09
CA ALA A 100 -7.01 -11.78 -4.35
C ALA A 100 -7.23 -12.59 -3.07
N LEU A 101 -6.71 -12.14 -1.93
CA LEU A 101 -6.90 -12.77 -0.63
C LEU A 101 -8.33 -12.68 -0.09
N LEU A 102 -9.04 -11.61 -0.44
CA LEU A 102 -10.42 -11.37 -0.02
C LEU A 102 -11.46 -11.95 -0.97
N CYS A 103 -11.08 -12.16 -2.24
CA CYS A 103 -11.91 -12.84 -3.22
C CYS A 103 -11.46 -14.30 -3.37
N PRO A 104 -12.20 -15.29 -2.85
CA PRO A 104 -11.82 -16.71 -2.89
C PRO A 104 -11.73 -17.34 -4.30
N ASN A 105 -11.96 -16.58 -5.38
CA ASN A 105 -12.08 -17.10 -6.74
C ASN A 105 -10.89 -16.77 -7.68
N LYS A 106 -9.79 -16.15 -7.20
CA LYS A 106 -8.61 -15.85 -8.04
C LYS A 106 -7.44 -16.81 -7.76
N LYS A 107 -7.13 -17.71 -8.71
CA LYS A 107 -5.99 -18.64 -8.62
C LYS A 107 -4.66 -17.95 -8.97
N ILE A 108 -3.96 -17.41 -7.98
CA ILE A 108 -2.58 -16.92 -8.13
C ILE A 108 -1.66 -17.82 -7.30
N ALA A 109 -0.41 -18.06 -7.70
CA ALA A 109 0.53 -18.90 -6.96
C ALA A 109 0.70 -18.46 -5.48
N ALA A 110 0.66 -17.15 -5.23
CA ALA A 110 0.68 -16.57 -3.89
C ALA A 110 -0.55 -16.96 -3.03
N LEU A 111 -1.69 -17.29 -3.66
CA LEU A 111 -2.90 -17.72 -2.96
C LEU A 111 -2.71 -19.07 -2.26
N TYR A 112 -1.90 -19.97 -2.84
CA TYR A 112 -1.56 -21.25 -2.20
C TYR A 112 -0.67 -21.09 -0.96
N ALA A 113 0.09 -19.99 -0.89
CA ALA A 113 0.92 -19.64 0.26
C ALA A 113 0.17 -18.78 1.29
N SER A 114 -1.11 -18.50 1.05
CA SER A 114 -1.92 -17.64 1.92
C SER A 114 -2.47 -18.44 3.10
N PRO A 115 -2.46 -17.87 4.31
CA PRO A 115 -2.96 -18.55 5.50
C PRO A 115 -4.47 -18.80 5.42
N TYR A 116 -4.96 -19.75 6.21
CA TYR A 116 -6.39 -19.87 6.44
C TYR A 116 -6.94 -18.58 7.07
N ARG A 117 -8.20 -18.27 6.76
CA ARG A 117 -8.89 -17.07 7.23
C ARG A 117 -8.79 -16.88 8.75
N SER A 118 -8.99 -17.95 9.53
CA SER A 118 -8.89 -17.91 11.00
C SER A 118 -7.48 -17.58 11.48
N ASP A 119 -6.45 -18.17 10.86
CA ASP A 119 -5.05 -17.95 11.24
C ASP A 119 -4.61 -16.53 10.90
N PHE A 120 -5.06 -16.03 9.74
CA PHE A 120 -4.84 -14.66 9.30
C PHE A 120 -5.47 -13.64 10.26
N LEU A 121 -6.74 -13.83 10.62
CA LEU A 121 -7.45 -12.93 11.54
C LEU A 121 -6.82 -12.94 12.93
N LYS A 122 -6.38 -14.11 13.41
CA LYS A 122 -5.65 -14.25 14.68
C LYS A 122 -4.30 -13.55 14.64
N ALA A 123 -3.59 -13.63 13.50
CA ALA A 123 -2.33 -12.91 13.31
C ALA A 123 -2.55 -11.38 13.26
N LEU A 124 -3.61 -10.92 12.59
CA LEU A 124 -3.98 -9.51 12.52
C LEU A 124 -4.37 -8.91 13.87
N SER A 125 -5.05 -9.67 14.72
CA SER A 125 -5.37 -9.25 16.08
C SER A 125 -4.17 -9.33 17.02
N LYS A 126 -3.01 -9.82 16.57
CA LYS A 126 -1.82 -10.09 17.38
C LYS A 126 -2.13 -10.94 18.63
N GLY A 127 -3.12 -11.82 18.52
CA GLY A 127 -3.58 -12.65 19.65
C GLY A 127 -4.55 -11.97 20.61
N GLU A 128 -5.01 -10.75 20.34
CA GLU A 128 -6.11 -10.12 21.09
C GLU A 128 -7.45 -10.79 20.76
N GLU A 129 -8.33 -10.89 21.76
CA GLU A 129 -9.74 -11.27 21.58
C GLU A 129 -10.50 -10.11 20.91
N VAL A 130 -10.44 -10.08 19.57
CA VAL A 130 -11.25 -9.20 18.74
C VAL A 130 -12.31 -10.06 18.06
N LYS A 131 -13.56 -9.61 18.04
CA LYS A 131 -14.61 -10.31 17.28
C LYS A 131 -14.23 -10.33 15.80
N GLU A 132 -14.41 -11.48 15.15
CA GLU A 132 -14.06 -11.64 13.73
C GLU A 132 -14.79 -10.60 12.87
N GLU A 133 -16.05 -10.30 13.19
CA GLU A 133 -16.86 -9.31 12.49
C GLU A 133 -16.23 -7.92 12.54
N ASP A 134 -15.75 -7.49 13.72
CA ASP A 134 -15.13 -6.18 13.92
C ASP A 134 -13.79 -6.10 13.18
N CYS A 135 -12.97 -7.17 13.26
CA CYS A 135 -11.70 -7.24 12.51
C CYS A 135 -11.94 -7.15 11.00
N MET A 136 -12.96 -7.83 10.50
CA MET A 136 -13.33 -7.82 9.08
C MET A 136 -13.91 -6.47 8.64
N ALA A 137 -14.70 -5.81 9.47
CA ALA A 137 -15.22 -4.47 9.18
C ALA A 137 -14.06 -3.47 9.05
N ASN A 138 -13.09 -3.50 9.98
CA ASN A 138 -11.91 -2.64 9.93
C ASN A 138 -11.02 -2.91 8.72
N LEU A 139 -10.85 -4.18 8.37
CA LEU A 139 -10.12 -4.56 7.15
C LEU A 139 -10.84 -4.03 5.90
N ARG A 140 -12.17 -4.13 5.83
CA ARG A 140 -12.95 -3.59 4.70
C ARG A 140 -12.81 -2.08 4.59
N THR A 141 -12.96 -1.34 5.70
CA THR A 141 -12.79 0.12 5.70
C THR A 141 -11.40 0.53 5.25
N PHE A 142 -10.36 -0.13 5.79
CA PHE A 142 -8.98 0.08 5.37
C PHE A 142 -8.84 -0.04 3.85
N LEU A 143 -9.44 -1.08 3.27
CA LEU A 143 -9.32 -1.37 1.85
C LEU A 143 -10.08 -0.41 0.96
N VAL A 144 -11.25 0.05 1.37
CA VAL A 144 -12.00 1.04 0.59
C VAL A 144 -11.16 2.30 0.38
N ASN A 145 -10.59 2.83 1.47
CA ASN A 145 -9.80 4.05 1.41
C ASN A 145 -8.41 3.81 0.81
N TYR A 146 -7.80 2.65 1.07
CA TYR A 146 -6.54 2.25 0.45
C TYR A 146 -6.68 2.14 -1.07
N THR A 147 -7.71 1.44 -1.56
CA THR A 147 -7.97 1.29 -3.00
C THR A 147 -8.22 2.65 -3.65
N ALA A 148 -9.02 3.52 -3.04
CA ALA A 148 -9.23 4.87 -3.55
C ALA A 148 -7.91 5.68 -3.63
N THR A 149 -7.04 5.56 -2.62
CA THR A 149 -5.71 6.19 -2.61
C THR A 149 -4.81 5.66 -3.72
N VAL A 150 -4.78 4.34 -3.91
CA VAL A 150 -4.02 3.71 -5.00
C VAL A 150 -4.55 4.15 -6.36
N ASP A 151 -5.87 4.14 -6.57
CA ASP A 151 -6.49 4.55 -7.84
C ASP A 151 -6.15 6.01 -8.17
N ALA A 152 -6.17 6.91 -7.17
CA ALA A 152 -5.74 8.30 -7.36
C ALA A 152 -4.25 8.42 -7.73
N ILE A 153 -3.38 7.58 -7.13
CA ILE A 153 -1.96 7.50 -7.52
C ILE A 153 -1.84 7.00 -8.96
N TYR A 154 -2.63 6.01 -9.38
CA TYR A 154 -2.63 5.54 -10.76
C TYR A 154 -3.00 6.62 -11.76
N GLU A 155 -4.15 7.26 -11.53
CA GLU A 155 -4.64 8.35 -12.37
C GLU A 155 -3.60 9.49 -12.47
N MET A 156 -2.90 9.77 -11.36
CA MET A 156 -1.81 10.74 -11.33
C MET A 156 -0.61 10.33 -12.20
N TYR A 157 -0.19 9.06 -12.14
CA TYR A 157 0.86 8.54 -13.02
C TYR A 157 0.43 8.58 -14.49
N THR A 158 -0.80 8.16 -14.81
CA THR A 158 -1.34 8.24 -16.18
C THR A 158 -1.35 9.68 -16.69
N ASN A 159 -1.87 10.62 -15.91
CA ASN A 159 -1.97 12.03 -16.28
C ASN A 159 -0.60 12.70 -16.47
N LEU A 160 0.40 12.29 -15.68
CA LEU A 160 1.77 12.77 -15.81
C LEU A 160 2.55 12.06 -16.94
N ASN A 161 1.90 11.16 -17.67
CA ASN A 161 2.50 10.30 -18.70
C ASN A 161 3.73 9.54 -18.16
N ALA A 162 3.59 9.11 -16.90
CA ALA A 162 4.59 8.54 -16.04
C ALA A 162 4.52 7.01 -15.94
N GLU A 163 3.57 6.40 -16.65
CA GLU A 163 3.45 4.96 -16.68
C GLU A 163 4.77 4.36 -17.17
N LEU A 164 5.29 3.43 -16.38
CA LEU A 164 6.43 2.63 -16.79
C LEU A 164 5.94 1.74 -17.93
N ASP A 165 6.57 1.81 -19.11
CA ASP A 165 6.46 0.77 -20.13
C ASP A 165 7.07 -0.51 -19.54
N TYR A 166 6.28 -1.28 -18.79
CA TYR A 166 6.67 -2.60 -18.34
C TYR A 166 6.42 -3.59 -19.48
N THR A 167 7.48 -3.99 -20.18
CA THR A 167 7.50 -5.33 -20.78
C THR A 167 7.62 -6.32 -19.63
N VAL A 168 6.51 -7.02 -19.36
CA VAL A 168 6.46 -8.18 -18.45
C VAL A 168 7.33 -9.30 -19.00
#